data_AF-A0A926Z4G8-F1
#
_entry.id   AF-A0A926Z4G8-F1
#
_cell.length_a   1.000
_cell.length_b   1.000
_cell.length_c   1.000
_cell.angle_alpha   90.00
_cell.angle_beta   90.00
_cell.angle_gamma   90.00
#
_symmetry.space_group_name_H-M   'P 1'
#
loop_
_entity.id
_entity.type
_entity.pdbx_description
1 polymer ?
#
loop_
_entity_poly.entity_id
_entity_poly.type
_entity_poly.pdbx_seq_one_letter_code
_entity_poly.pdbx_strand_id
1 'polypeptide(L)'
;MGQKIERSQWQQIIQQQKDQIILPSDFPNDAELRHTYQVARALDPLLLDYFNNVSFTIDKEQIQQGTESILTRFKAEILKGLHTKTLSDQTEKNAKNQRFSNIFEFAGCRKLYLSSIYTRVISENLGHKIEEIANLSPYIFNPESELSISLKGIDFIVFWQTDLYYGQMKTKKDTLTGSQGSRSINELRIHPRSMFIAALDMGAGTNPSKKKAEAAGIRLEVGESFWSKIGIGYSEMLNKIAATLRDIEQELYDE
;
A
#
# COMPACT_ATOMS: atom_id res chain seq x y z
N MET A 1 -4.40 -18.13 13.40
CA MET A 1 -5.27 -17.32 14.28
C MET A 1 -4.44 -16.88 15.49
N GLY A 2 -3.98 -15.62 15.49
CA GLY A 2 -3.22 -15.04 16.60
C GLY A 2 -4.12 -14.64 17.78
N GLN A 3 -3.48 -14.20 18.86
CA GLN A 3 -4.16 -13.64 20.04
C GLN A 3 -5.10 -12.50 19.64
N LYS A 4 -6.29 -12.44 20.23
CA LYS A 4 -7.27 -11.38 19.96
C LYS A 4 -6.70 -10.04 20.45
N ILE A 5 -6.45 -9.12 19.53
CA ILE A 5 -5.96 -7.78 19.86
C ILE A 5 -7.06 -7.01 20.59
N GLU A 6 -6.82 -6.66 21.85
CA GLU A 6 -7.67 -5.70 22.58
C GLU A 6 -7.28 -4.29 22.18
N ARG A 7 -7.83 -3.84 21.05
CA ARG A 7 -7.49 -2.56 20.42
C ARG A 7 -7.46 -1.38 21.39
N SER A 8 -8.48 -1.24 22.25
CA SER A 8 -8.56 -0.15 23.24
C SER A 8 -7.42 -0.20 24.25
N GLN A 9 -7.04 -1.40 24.69
CA GLN A 9 -5.94 -1.59 25.63
C GLN A 9 -4.61 -1.18 24.99
N TRP A 10 -4.34 -1.61 23.77
CA TRP A 10 -3.12 -1.26 23.04
C TRP A 10 -3.02 0.25 22.81
N GLN A 11 -4.10 0.87 22.36
CA GLN A 11 -4.16 2.32 22.19
C GLN A 11 -3.87 3.08 23.50
N GLN A 12 -4.42 2.60 24.62
CA GLN A 12 -4.17 3.19 25.94
C GLN A 12 -2.70 3.07 26.36
N ILE A 13 -2.10 1.89 26.18
CA ILE A 13 -0.68 1.65 26.49
C ILE A 13 0.22 2.59 25.66
N ILE A 14 -0.03 2.66 24.36
CA ILE A 14 0.73 3.53 23.45
C ILE A 14 0.62 5.00 23.88
N GLN A 15 -0.59 5.47 24.19
CA GLN A 15 -0.81 6.85 24.61
C GLN A 15 -0.09 7.19 25.92
N GLN A 16 0.02 6.25 26.85
CA GLN A 16 0.72 6.43 28.13
C GLN A 16 2.25 6.43 27.98
N GLN A 17 2.77 5.68 27.00
CA GLN A 17 4.21 5.44 26.85
C GLN A 17 4.88 6.35 25.82
N LYS A 18 4.18 6.78 24.76
CA LYS A 18 4.79 7.48 23.61
C LYS A 18 5.60 8.73 24.02
N ASP A 19 5.14 9.48 25.01
CA ASP A 19 5.79 10.73 25.44
C ASP A 19 7.04 10.48 26.31
N GLN A 20 7.24 9.24 26.76
CA GLN A 20 8.44 8.79 27.49
C GLN A 20 9.54 8.30 26.53
N ILE A 21 9.22 8.09 25.25
CA ILE A 21 10.19 7.66 24.25
C ILE A 21 11.17 8.80 23.96
N ILE A 22 12.43 8.54 24.24
CA ILE A 22 13.54 9.45 23.97
C ILE A 22 13.86 9.41 22.48
N LEU A 23 13.93 10.60 21.87
CA LEU A 23 14.30 10.75 20.48
C LEU A 23 15.84 10.71 20.31
N PRO A 24 16.35 10.11 19.23
CA PRO A 24 17.76 10.24 18.84
C PRO A 24 18.20 11.70 18.74
N SER A 25 19.48 11.97 19.02
CA SER A 25 20.03 13.34 19.05
C SER A 25 19.96 14.06 17.70
N ASP A 26 20.03 13.32 16.60
CA ASP A 26 19.99 13.80 15.22
C ASP A 26 18.58 13.68 14.58
N PHE A 27 17.55 13.45 15.40
CA PHE A 27 16.19 13.23 14.91
C PHE A 27 15.62 14.48 14.21
N PRO A 28 14.94 14.35 13.05
CA PRO A 28 14.37 15.47 12.31
C PRO A 28 13.48 16.39 13.16
N ASN A 29 13.59 17.70 12.94
CA ASN A 29 12.73 18.68 13.61
C ASN A 29 11.37 18.83 12.92
N ASP A 30 10.65 17.72 12.78
CA ASP A 30 9.30 17.62 12.22
C ASP A 30 8.38 17.00 13.27
N ALA A 31 7.35 17.72 13.69
CA ALA A 31 6.47 17.29 14.78
C ALA A 31 5.72 15.99 14.46
N GLU A 32 5.34 15.78 13.20
CA GLU A 32 4.59 14.61 12.76
C GLU A 32 5.49 13.37 12.70
N LEU A 33 6.74 13.53 12.26
CA LEU A 33 7.74 12.46 12.28
C LEU A 33 8.16 12.11 13.71
N ARG A 34 8.30 13.10 14.60
CA ARG A 34 8.56 12.86 16.03
C ARG A 34 7.43 12.06 16.66
N HIS A 35 6.18 12.47 16.42
CA HIS A 35 5.01 11.74 16.89
C HIS A 35 4.96 10.31 16.35
N THR A 36 5.16 10.14 15.03
CA THR A 36 5.18 8.83 14.36
C THR A 36 6.22 7.91 14.98
N TYR A 37 7.43 8.41 15.22
CA TYR A 37 8.49 7.63 15.86
C TYR A 37 8.11 7.20 17.28
N GLN A 38 7.62 8.13 18.10
CA GLN A 38 7.23 7.82 19.48
C GLN A 38 6.12 6.78 19.56
N VAL A 39 5.10 6.88 18.71
CA VAL A 39 4.02 5.90 18.60
C VAL A 39 4.57 4.54 18.15
N ALA A 40 5.41 4.51 17.11
CA ALA A 40 6.03 3.28 16.62
C ALA A 40 6.88 2.58 17.71
N ARG A 41 7.69 3.34 18.45
CA ARG A 41 8.54 2.76 19.53
C ARG A 41 7.71 2.26 20.71
N ALA A 42 6.61 2.93 21.06
CA ALA A 42 5.67 2.44 22.08
C ALA A 42 4.90 1.18 21.62
N LEU A 43 4.75 1.00 20.31
CA LEU A 43 4.08 -0.15 19.71
C LEU A 43 5.01 -1.39 19.60
N ASP A 44 6.33 -1.21 19.47
CA ASP A 44 7.29 -2.31 19.26
C ASP A 44 7.16 -3.47 20.27
N PRO A 45 7.09 -3.26 21.60
CA PRO A 45 6.98 -4.37 22.56
C PRO A 45 5.68 -5.16 22.41
N LEU A 46 4.58 -4.47 22.08
CA LEU A 46 3.28 -5.08 21.86
C LEU A 46 3.29 -5.95 20.60
N LEU A 47 3.93 -5.46 19.53
CA LEU A 47 4.08 -6.22 18.29
C LEU A 47 4.96 -7.45 18.48
N LEU A 48 6.07 -7.33 19.22
CA LEU A 48 6.92 -8.48 19.50
C LEU A 48 6.16 -9.55 20.28
N ASP A 49 5.39 -9.17 21.30
CA ASP A 49 4.52 -10.11 22.03
C ASP A 49 3.47 -10.73 21.11
N TYR A 50 2.79 -9.93 20.29
CA TYR A 50 1.82 -10.42 19.31
C TYR A 50 2.44 -11.46 18.36
N PHE A 51 3.55 -11.13 17.71
CA PHE A 51 4.19 -12.01 16.73
C PHE A 51 4.80 -13.26 17.38
N ASN A 52 5.25 -13.20 18.63
CA ASN A 52 5.68 -14.38 19.38
C ASN A 52 4.54 -15.37 19.64
N ASN A 53 3.29 -14.89 19.65
CA ASN A 53 2.08 -15.69 19.84
C ASN A 53 1.35 -16.01 18.53
N VAL A 54 1.86 -15.59 17.37
CA VAL A 54 1.31 -15.91 16.05
C VAL A 54 1.87 -17.24 15.55
N SER A 55 0.99 -18.11 15.05
CA SER A 55 1.41 -19.25 14.24
C SER A 55 1.73 -18.79 12.82
N PHE A 56 2.99 -18.93 12.41
CA PHE A 56 3.48 -18.58 11.09
C PHE A 56 3.25 -19.66 10.03
N THR A 57 2.37 -20.63 10.31
CA THR A 57 1.95 -21.62 9.31
C THR A 57 1.17 -20.93 8.21
N ILE A 58 1.70 -20.98 6.99
CA ILE A 58 1.08 -20.40 5.82
C ILE A 58 0.10 -21.40 5.22
N ASP A 59 -1.18 -21.09 5.31
CA ASP A 59 -2.21 -21.77 4.54
C ASP A 59 -2.27 -21.16 3.13
N LYS A 60 -1.62 -21.83 2.18
CA LYS A 60 -1.58 -21.37 0.78
C LYS A 60 -2.98 -21.33 0.16
N GLU A 61 -3.86 -22.26 0.52
CA GLU A 61 -5.22 -22.31 0.00
C GLU A 61 -6.02 -21.11 0.51
N GLN A 62 -5.92 -20.81 1.80
CA GLN A 62 -6.55 -19.62 2.38
C GLN A 62 -6.06 -18.32 1.74
N ILE A 63 -4.75 -18.19 1.49
CA ILE A 63 -4.18 -17.01 0.81
C ILE A 63 -4.71 -16.92 -0.64
N GLN A 64 -4.77 -18.03 -1.36
CA GLN A 64 -5.29 -18.06 -2.73
C GLN A 64 -6.77 -17.65 -2.77
N GLN A 65 -7.61 -18.22 -1.91
CA GLN A 65 -9.03 -17.87 -1.80
C GLN A 65 -9.23 -16.41 -1.39
N GLY A 66 -8.43 -15.91 -0.43
CA GLY A 66 -8.44 -14.52 -0.01
C GLY A 66 -8.08 -13.57 -1.16
N THR A 67 -7.04 -13.91 -1.92
CA THR A 67 -6.60 -13.15 -3.10
C THR A 67 -7.71 -13.09 -4.16
N GLU A 68 -8.36 -14.21 -4.47
CA GLU A 68 -9.47 -14.26 -5.41
C GLU A 68 -10.67 -13.42 -4.97
N SER A 69 -11.01 -13.48 -3.68
CA SER A 69 -12.09 -12.68 -3.09
C SER A 69 -11.80 -11.17 -3.23
N ILE A 70 -10.56 -10.75 -2.92
CA ILE A 70 -10.12 -9.35 -3.05
C ILE A 70 -10.21 -8.89 -4.51
N LEU A 71 -9.72 -9.70 -5.46
CA LEU A 71 -9.72 -9.34 -6.88
C LEU A 71 -11.13 -9.36 -7.50
N THR A 72 -12.01 -10.25 -7.04
CA THR A 72 -13.43 -10.25 -7.43
C THR A 72 -14.11 -8.96 -6.99
N ARG A 73 -13.89 -8.54 -5.74
CA ARG A 73 -14.42 -7.26 -5.25
C ARG A 73 -13.82 -6.07 -6.00
N PHE A 74 -12.52 -6.09 -6.27
CA PHE A 74 -11.85 -5.07 -7.08
C PHE A 74 -12.51 -4.89 -8.44
N LYS A 75 -12.73 -5.98 -9.18
CA LYS A 75 -13.43 -5.95 -10.47
C LYS A 75 -14.79 -5.28 -10.36
N ALA A 76 -15.61 -5.70 -9.40
CA ALA A 76 -16.94 -5.13 -9.19
C ALA A 76 -16.90 -3.62 -8.83
N GLU A 77 -15.99 -3.21 -7.95
CA GLU A 77 -15.78 -1.81 -7.56
C GLU A 77 -15.38 -0.94 -8.77
N ILE A 78 -14.46 -1.42 -9.60
CA ILE A 78 -14.00 -0.73 -10.81
C ILE A 78 -15.14 -0.55 -11.81
N LEU A 79 -15.82 -1.63 -12.18
CA LEU A 79 -16.89 -1.57 -13.19
C LEU A 79 -18.01 -0.64 -12.74
N LYS A 80 -18.44 -0.74 -11.49
CA LYS A 80 -19.46 0.17 -10.91
C LYS A 80 -19.01 1.63 -10.96
N GLY A 81 -17.77 1.91 -10.53
CA GLY A 81 -17.22 3.27 -10.50
C GLY A 81 -17.07 3.88 -11.89
N LEU A 82 -16.65 3.09 -12.88
CA LEU A 82 -16.46 3.54 -14.26
C LEU A 82 -17.79 3.72 -15.00
N HIS A 83 -18.79 2.86 -14.78
CA HIS A 83 -20.14 3.06 -15.32
C HIS A 83 -20.75 4.37 -14.84
N THR A 84 -20.61 4.68 -13.54
CA THR A 84 -21.18 5.91 -12.96
C THR A 84 -20.55 7.16 -13.57
N LYS A 85 -19.21 7.18 -13.76
CA LYS A 85 -18.51 8.28 -14.42
C LYS A 85 -18.87 8.43 -15.90
N THR A 86 -19.00 7.30 -16.61
CA THR A 86 -19.35 7.31 -18.03
C THR A 86 -20.77 7.84 -18.27
N LEU A 87 -21.70 7.58 -17.35
CA LEU A 87 -23.06 8.09 -17.39
C LEU A 87 -23.13 9.59 -17.06
N SER A 88 -22.38 10.07 -16.05
CA SER A 88 -22.36 11.51 -15.71
C SER A 88 -21.79 12.38 -16.84
N ASP A 89 -20.78 11.86 -17.57
CA ASP A 89 -20.19 12.55 -18.72
C ASP A 89 -21.18 12.71 -19.90
N GLN A 90 -22.20 11.86 -19.99
CA GLN A 90 -23.23 11.96 -21.04
C GLN A 90 -24.28 13.04 -20.71
N THR A 91 -24.56 13.29 -19.43
CA THR A 91 -25.58 14.24 -18.98
C THR A 91 -25.12 15.70 -18.91
N GLU A 92 -23.81 15.96 -18.74
CA GLU A 92 -23.27 17.31 -18.48
C GLU A 92 -22.92 18.15 -19.74
N LYS A 93 -23.29 17.70 -20.94
CA LYS A 93 -23.05 18.44 -22.20
C LYS A 93 -23.92 19.69 -22.42
N ASN A 94 -24.73 20.11 -21.45
CA ASN A 94 -25.71 21.19 -21.61
C ASN A 94 -25.42 22.50 -20.85
N ALA A 95 -24.26 22.67 -20.22
CA ALA A 95 -23.96 23.87 -19.43
C ALA A 95 -22.98 24.85 -20.13
N LYS A 96 -23.40 26.12 -20.26
CA LYS A 96 -22.70 27.22 -20.98
C LYS A 96 -21.32 27.65 -20.43
N ASN A 97 -20.77 26.98 -19.42
CA ASN A 97 -19.48 27.31 -18.79
C ASN A 97 -18.62 26.04 -18.56
N GLN A 98 -18.40 25.24 -19.60
CA GLN A 98 -17.61 24.01 -19.47
C GLN A 98 -16.12 24.34 -19.24
N ARG A 99 -15.62 24.01 -18.05
CA ARG A 99 -14.19 23.80 -17.82
C ARG A 99 -13.88 22.35 -18.20
N PHE A 100 -12.93 22.16 -19.11
CA PHE A 100 -12.45 20.84 -19.50
C PHE A 100 -11.40 20.35 -18.49
N SER A 101 -11.45 19.07 -18.16
CA SER A 101 -10.55 18.39 -17.22
C SER A 101 -9.16 18.14 -17.82
N ASN A 102 -9.10 17.86 -19.13
CA ASN A 102 -7.85 17.64 -19.85
C ASN A 102 -7.97 17.96 -21.37
N ILE A 103 -6.83 17.90 -22.07
CA ILE A 103 -6.75 18.22 -23.51
C ILE A 103 -7.56 17.27 -24.39
N PHE A 104 -7.73 16.00 -23.99
CA PHE A 104 -8.51 15.03 -24.76
C PHE A 104 -10.00 15.32 -24.70
N GLU A 105 -10.48 15.76 -23.53
CA GLU A 105 -11.85 16.23 -23.36
C GLU A 105 -12.11 17.48 -24.21
N PHE A 106 -11.21 18.48 -24.10
CA PHE A 106 -11.28 19.71 -24.89
C PHE A 106 -11.28 19.44 -26.41
N ALA A 107 -10.43 18.52 -26.87
CA ALA A 107 -10.34 18.15 -28.28
C ALA A 107 -11.47 17.23 -28.77
N GLY A 108 -12.42 16.85 -27.91
CA GLY A 108 -13.50 15.93 -28.25
C GLY A 108 -13.04 14.47 -28.48
N CYS A 109 -11.82 14.12 -28.06
CA CYS A 109 -11.22 12.80 -28.20
C CYS A 109 -11.72 11.84 -27.11
N ARG A 110 -13.01 11.47 -27.15
CA ARG A 110 -13.69 10.70 -26.09
C ARG A 110 -12.96 9.41 -25.68
N LYS A 111 -12.46 8.61 -26.64
CA LYS A 111 -11.78 7.34 -26.33
C LYS A 111 -10.51 7.57 -25.50
N LEU A 112 -9.68 8.54 -25.88
CA LEU A 112 -8.47 8.91 -25.14
C LEU A 112 -8.78 9.50 -23.76
N TYR A 113 -9.81 10.33 -23.68
CA TYR A 113 -10.31 10.87 -22.41
C TYR A 113 -10.72 9.74 -21.45
N LEU A 114 -11.56 8.81 -21.89
CA LEU A 114 -12.01 7.67 -21.07
C LEU A 114 -10.85 6.75 -20.67
N SER A 115 -9.96 6.39 -21.60
CA SER A 115 -8.77 5.58 -21.29
C SER A 115 -7.91 6.23 -20.21
N SER A 116 -7.75 7.57 -20.21
CA SER A 116 -7.01 8.27 -19.16
C SER A 116 -7.69 8.17 -17.77
N ILE A 117 -9.02 8.15 -17.73
CA ILE A 117 -9.78 7.96 -16.50
C ILE A 117 -9.67 6.52 -16.02
N TYR A 118 -9.87 5.56 -16.92
CA TYR A 118 -9.86 4.13 -16.60
C TYR A 118 -8.51 3.72 -16.02
N THR A 119 -7.42 4.07 -16.71
CA THR A 119 -6.06 3.78 -16.25
C THR A 119 -5.76 4.36 -14.86
N ARG A 120 -6.19 5.61 -14.59
CA ARG A 120 -6.00 6.24 -13.28
C ARG A 120 -6.76 5.51 -12.18
N VAL A 121 -8.07 5.29 -12.38
CA VAL A 121 -8.95 4.65 -11.39
C VAL A 121 -8.49 3.22 -11.10
N ILE A 122 -8.18 2.45 -12.15
CA ILE A 122 -7.68 1.08 -12.03
C ILE A 122 -6.36 1.05 -11.25
N SER A 123 -5.40 1.92 -11.61
CA SER A 123 -4.09 1.94 -10.96
C SER A 123 -4.16 2.31 -9.47
N GLU A 124 -4.96 3.31 -9.12
CA GLU A 124 -5.16 3.76 -7.74
C GLU A 124 -5.80 2.65 -6.88
N ASN A 125 -6.89 2.05 -7.36
CA ASN A 125 -7.57 0.98 -6.65
C ASN A 125 -6.72 -0.29 -6.54
N LEU A 126 -5.96 -0.64 -7.59
CA LEU A 126 -5.08 -1.81 -7.57
C LEU A 126 -4.00 -1.70 -6.48
N GLY A 127 -3.48 -0.50 -6.21
CA GLY A 127 -2.55 -0.27 -5.11
C GLY A 127 -3.12 -0.71 -3.76
N HIS A 128 -4.34 -0.28 -3.44
CA HIS A 128 -5.02 -0.68 -2.21
C HIS A 128 -5.26 -2.19 -2.13
N LYS A 129 -5.64 -2.84 -3.24
CA LYS A 129 -5.87 -4.29 -3.25
C LYS A 129 -4.58 -5.09 -3.04
N ILE A 130 -3.46 -4.58 -3.54
CA ILE A 130 -2.15 -5.18 -3.29
C ILE A 130 -1.78 -5.11 -1.80
N GLU A 131 -2.09 -4.01 -1.11
CA GLU A 131 -1.95 -3.90 0.35
C GLU A 131 -2.86 -4.88 1.08
N GLU A 132 -4.12 -4.99 0.67
CA GLU A 132 -5.06 -5.98 1.22
C GLU A 132 -4.57 -7.42 1.03
N ILE A 133 -3.98 -7.76 -0.12
CA ILE A 133 -3.40 -9.09 -0.38
C ILE A 133 -2.20 -9.35 0.53
N ALA A 134 -1.32 -8.37 0.74
CA ALA A 134 -0.20 -8.50 1.67
C ALA A 134 -0.69 -8.80 3.10
N ASN A 135 -1.79 -8.17 3.54
CA ASN A 135 -2.39 -8.38 4.85
C ASN A 135 -2.99 -9.79 5.05
N LEU A 136 -3.10 -10.62 4.02
CA LEU A 136 -3.45 -12.04 4.18
C LEU A 136 -2.32 -12.84 4.85
N SER A 137 -1.10 -12.33 4.83
CA SER A 137 0.06 -13.01 5.40
C SER A 137 0.13 -12.86 6.93
N PRO A 138 0.44 -13.94 7.69
CA PRO A 138 0.64 -13.84 9.14
C PRO A 138 1.91 -13.07 9.53
N TYR A 139 2.75 -12.69 8.55
CA TYR A 139 3.96 -11.89 8.77
C TYR A 139 3.71 -10.38 8.68
N ILE A 140 2.48 -9.97 8.36
CA ILE A 140 2.11 -8.57 8.18
C ILE A 140 1.19 -8.13 9.32
N PHE A 141 1.45 -6.92 9.84
CA PHE A 141 0.57 -6.23 10.76
C PHE A 141 0.25 -4.84 10.21
N ASN A 142 -1.03 -4.52 10.07
CA ASN A 142 -1.48 -3.21 9.61
C ASN A 142 -2.00 -2.37 10.79
N PRO A 143 -1.26 -1.35 11.24
CA PRO A 143 -1.66 -0.56 12.40
C PRO A 143 -2.96 0.23 12.20
N GLU A 144 -3.31 0.58 10.96
CA GLU A 144 -4.54 1.32 10.67
C GLU A 144 -5.77 0.41 10.72
N SER A 145 -5.73 -0.78 10.12
CA SER A 145 -6.86 -1.71 10.18
C SER A 145 -7.01 -2.34 11.56
N GLU A 146 -5.90 -2.71 12.21
CA GLU A 146 -5.93 -3.42 13.50
C GLU A 146 -6.18 -2.46 14.68
N LEU A 147 -5.61 -1.25 14.64
CA LEU A 147 -5.63 -0.32 15.77
C LEU A 147 -6.21 1.06 15.43
N SER A 148 -6.48 1.36 14.17
CA SER A 148 -6.69 2.73 13.64
C SER A 148 -5.70 3.74 14.18
N ILE A 149 -4.43 3.33 14.14
CA ILE A 149 -3.29 4.20 14.34
C ILE A 149 -2.64 4.39 12.98
N SER A 150 -2.58 5.64 12.52
CA SER A 150 -1.84 6.00 11.33
C SER A 150 -0.40 6.33 11.70
N LEU A 151 0.55 5.69 11.03
CA LEU A 151 1.98 5.97 11.14
C LEU A 151 2.43 6.63 9.84
N LYS A 152 2.91 7.88 9.91
CA LYS A 152 3.21 8.65 8.71
C LYS A 152 4.21 7.92 7.81
N GLY A 153 3.79 7.66 6.58
CA GLY A 153 4.62 7.02 5.57
C GLY A 153 4.79 5.51 5.73
N ILE A 154 4.08 4.87 6.67
CA ILE A 154 4.10 3.42 6.89
C ILE A 154 2.74 2.84 6.53
N ASP A 155 2.73 1.88 5.62
CA ASP A 155 1.52 1.19 5.18
C ASP A 155 1.28 -0.07 6.04
N PHE A 156 2.35 -0.76 6.47
CA PHE A 156 2.28 -1.93 7.35
C PHE A 156 3.64 -2.24 8.02
N ILE A 157 3.63 -3.18 8.96
CA ILE A 157 4.80 -3.67 9.67
C ILE A 157 5.01 -5.14 9.30
N VAL A 158 6.23 -5.47 8.86
CA VAL A 158 6.64 -6.82 8.46
C VAL A 158 7.44 -7.44 9.59
N PHE A 159 7.03 -8.60 10.07
CA PHE A 159 7.84 -9.43 10.95
C PHE A 159 8.66 -10.40 10.09
N TRP A 160 9.99 -10.29 10.12
CA TRP A 160 10.86 -11.13 9.32
C TRP A 160 12.18 -11.39 10.04
N GLN A 161 12.59 -12.66 10.14
CA GLN A 161 13.80 -13.07 10.84
C GLN A 161 13.89 -12.49 12.27
N THR A 162 12.81 -12.58 13.04
CA THR A 162 12.68 -12.06 14.42
C THR A 162 12.69 -10.54 14.58
N ASP A 163 12.76 -9.80 13.48
CA ASP A 163 12.81 -8.35 13.47
C ASP A 163 11.53 -7.72 12.90
N LEU A 164 11.16 -6.56 13.43
CA LEU A 164 10.09 -5.70 12.90
C LEU A 164 10.68 -4.74 11.87
N TYR A 165 10.08 -4.70 10.67
CA TYR A 165 10.39 -3.76 9.61
C TYR A 165 9.18 -2.88 9.32
N TYR A 166 9.36 -1.57 9.43
CA TYR A 166 8.32 -0.59 9.10
C TYR A 166 8.31 -0.36 7.58
N GLY A 167 7.24 -0.81 6.93
CA GLY A 167 7.13 -0.93 5.48
C GLY A 167 6.32 0.18 4.83
N GLN A 168 6.81 0.68 3.71
CA GLN A 168 6.03 1.48 2.76
C GLN A 168 5.98 0.76 1.42
N MET A 169 4.78 0.62 0.85
CA MET A 169 4.52 -0.09 -0.38
C MET A 169 4.10 0.83 -1.54
N LYS A 170 4.88 0.69 -2.60
CA LYS A 170 4.72 0.94 -4.04
C LYS A 170 3.89 -0.10 -4.78
N THR A 171 2.90 0.25 -5.61
CA THR A 171 2.35 -0.71 -6.59
C THR A 171 3.44 -1.28 -7.48
N LYS A 172 4.34 -0.44 -8.01
CA LYS A 172 5.44 -0.87 -8.88
C LYS A 172 6.66 0.05 -8.78
N LYS A 173 7.71 -0.26 -9.54
CA LYS A 173 8.84 0.66 -9.73
C LYS A 173 8.39 1.90 -10.51
N ASP A 174 9.11 3.01 -10.31
CA ASP A 174 8.79 4.35 -10.83
C ASP A 174 7.41 4.92 -10.43
N THR A 175 6.74 4.37 -9.41
CA THR A 175 5.49 4.97 -8.90
C THR A 175 5.75 6.35 -8.29
N LEU A 176 6.91 6.58 -7.67
CA LEU A 176 7.24 7.87 -7.04
C LEU A 176 8.00 8.79 -7.99
N THR A 177 7.51 10.01 -8.11
CA THR A 177 8.20 11.11 -8.79
C THR A 177 9.26 11.75 -7.87
N GLY A 178 10.15 12.58 -8.42
CA GLY A 178 11.39 13.05 -7.74
C GLY A 178 11.22 13.54 -6.30
N SER A 179 10.26 14.42 -6.03
CA SER A 179 10.02 14.95 -4.67
C SER A 179 9.43 13.91 -3.72
N GLN A 180 8.61 13.00 -4.24
CA GLN A 180 7.97 11.94 -3.45
C GLN A 180 9.00 10.93 -2.97
N GLY A 181 10.00 10.56 -3.80
CA GLY A 181 11.07 9.65 -3.39
C GLY A 181 11.90 10.18 -2.21
N SER A 182 12.19 11.49 -2.20
CA SER A 182 12.92 12.12 -1.09
C SER A 182 12.10 12.18 0.19
N ARG A 183 10.79 12.42 0.06
CA ARG A 183 9.84 12.37 1.18
C ARG A 183 9.76 10.96 1.78
N SER A 184 9.62 9.93 0.96
CA SER A 184 9.62 8.53 1.41
C SER A 184 10.89 8.15 2.17
N ILE A 185 12.07 8.61 1.72
CA ILE A 185 13.31 8.40 2.48
C ILE A 185 13.21 9.05 3.86
N ASN A 186 12.74 10.31 3.93
CA ASN A 186 12.66 11.03 5.19
C ASN A 186 11.68 10.40 6.19
N GLU A 187 10.57 9.84 5.69
CA GLU A 187 9.59 9.11 6.49
C GLU A 187 10.15 7.78 6.97
N LEU A 188 10.76 6.96 6.09
CA LEU A 188 11.23 5.62 6.45
C LEU A 188 12.50 5.60 7.30
N ARG A 189 13.43 6.56 7.10
CA ARG A 189 14.73 6.58 7.79
C ARG A 189 14.62 6.84 9.30
N ILE A 190 13.47 7.29 9.79
CA ILE A 190 13.28 7.52 11.23
C ILE A 190 13.18 6.18 11.99
N HIS A 191 12.86 5.09 11.30
CA HIS A 191 12.71 3.77 11.91
C HIS A 191 14.06 3.03 11.88
N PRO A 192 14.46 2.34 12.97
CA PRO A 192 15.70 1.56 13.02
C PRO A 192 15.80 0.49 11.93
N ARG A 193 14.64 -0.06 11.54
CA ARG A 193 14.48 -1.01 10.45
C ARG A 193 13.26 -0.62 9.64
N SER A 194 13.48 -0.27 8.39
CA SER A 194 12.43 0.09 7.45
C SER A 194 12.62 -0.55 6.10
N MET A 195 11.51 -0.68 5.37
CA MET A 195 11.48 -1.31 4.06
C MET A 195 10.70 -0.44 3.08
N PHE A 196 11.32 -0.15 1.94
CA PHE A 196 10.61 0.37 0.77
C PHE A 196 10.33 -0.80 -0.16
N ILE A 197 9.07 -0.97 -0.53
CA ILE A 197 8.58 -2.14 -1.26
C ILE A 197 8.01 -1.68 -2.59
N ALA A 198 8.46 -2.27 -3.70
CA ALA A 198 7.75 -2.21 -4.97
C ALA A 198 7.07 -3.55 -5.20
N ALA A 199 5.76 -3.61 -4.99
CA ALA A 199 4.98 -4.84 -5.01
C ALA A 199 5.06 -5.59 -6.34
N LEU A 200 5.08 -4.87 -7.46
CA LEU A 200 5.27 -5.43 -8.79
C LEU A 200 6.65 -5.05 -9.33
N ASP A 201 7.41 -6.03 -9.79
CA ASP A 201 8.70 -5.85 -10.44
C ASP A 201 8.54 -5.35 -11.90
N MET A 202 7.94 -4.17 -12.03
CA MET A 202 7.64 -3.52 -13.30
C MET A 202 8.10 -2.07 -13.28
N GLY A 203 8.64 -1.58 -14.40
CA GLY A 203 9.23 -0.23 -14.51
C GLY A 203 10.76 -0.24 -14.69
N ALA A 204 11.33 0.93 -14.94
CA ALA A 204 12.73 1.17 -15.18
C ALA A 204 13.57 1.23 -13.89
N GLY A 205 13.03 1.74 -12.78
CA GLY A 205 13.80 1.83 -11.53
C GLY A 205 12.99 2.19 -10.28
N THR A 206 13.53 1.92 -9.11
CA THR A 206 12.90 2.37 -7.87
C THR A 206 13.31 3.82 -7.60
N ASN A 207 12.37 4.60 -7.07
CA ASN A 207 12.63 5.91 -6.49
C ASN A 207 12.04 5.88 -5.08
N PRO A 208 12.85 5.78 -4.01
CA PRO A 208 14.29 5.96 -3.98
C PRO A 208 15.08 4.87 -4.70
N SER A 209 16.20 5.26 -5.32
CA SER A 209 17.12 4.30 -5.94
C SER A 209 17.78 3.44 -4.88
N LYS A 210 18.20 2.21 -5.25
CA LYS A 210 18.87 1.27 -4.34
C LYS A 210 19.99 1.94 -3.51
N LYS A 211 20.89 2.68 -4.17
CA LYS A 211 21.96 3.43 -3.51
C LYS A 211 21.47 4.44 -2.46
N LYS A 212 20.38 5.16 -2.76
CA LYS A 212 19.80 6.15 -1.83
C LYS A 212 19.10 5.47 -0.65
N ALA A 213 18.40 4.37 -0.90
CA ALA A 213 17.75 3.58 0.15
C ALA A 213 18.81 3.00 1.11
N GLU A 214 19.85 2.35 0.58
CA GLU A 214 20.95 1.78 1.37
C GLU A 214 21.67 2.84 2.21
N ALA A 215 21.97 4.01 1.63
CA ALA A 215 22.59 5.11 2.36
C ALA A 215 21.73 5.66 3.52
N ALA A 216 20.41 5.46 3.45
CA ALA A 216 19.46 5.83 4.49
C ALA A 216 19.11 4.67 5.44
N GLY A 217 19.77 3.51 5.31
CA GLY A 217 19.46 2.32 6.11
C GLY A 217 18.11 1.65 5.76
N ILE A 218 17.54 1.98 4.60
CA ILE A 218 16.24 1.48 4.15
C ILE A 218 16.46 0.24 3.29
N ARG A 219 15.78 -0.85 3.63
CA ARG A 219 15.79 -2.08 2.84
C ARG A 219 14.89 -1.93 1.61
N LEU A 220 15.41 -2.24 0.43
CA LEU A 220 14.63 -2.21 -0.81
C LEU A 220 14.19 -3.62 -1.20
N GLU A 221 12.89 -3.85 -1.34
CA GLU A 221 12.34 -5.13 -1.79
C GLU A 221 11.44 -4.94 -3.02
N VAL A 222 11.50 -5.86 -3.97
CA VAL A 222 10.82 -5.75 -5.26
C VAL A 222 10.23 -7.11 -5.67
N GLY A 223 8.93 -7.13 -5.97
CA GLY A 223 8.24 -8.32 -6.48
C GLY A 223 8.49 -9.55 -5.61
N GLU A 224 8.96 -10.64 -6.25
CA GLU A 224 9.24 -11.93 -5.62
C GLU A 224 10.04 -11.81 -4.31
N SER A 225 11.01 -10.87 -4.23
CA SER A 225 11.85 -10.74 -3.05
C SER A 225 11.08 -10.29 -1.80
N PHE A 226 10.00 -9.53 -1.98
CA PHE A 226 9.08 -9.17 -0.90
C PHE A 226 8.07 -10.29 -0.65
N TRP A 227 7.34 -10.73 -1.68
CA TRP A 227 6.23 -11.65 -1.53
C TRP A 227 6.65 -13.01 -0.95
N SER A 228 7.80 -13.52 -1.35
CA SER A 228 8.36 -14.76 -0.79
C SER A 228 8.67 -14.65 0.72
N LYS A 229 9.01 -13.46 1.23
CA LYS A 229 9.27 -13.26 2.68
C LYS A 229 8.01 -13.38 3.52
N ILE A 230 6.89 -12.97 2.95
CA ILE A 230 5.57 -13.06 3.59
C ILE A 230 4.82 -14.32 3.11
N GLY A 231 5.52 -15.18 2.37
CA GLY A 231 5.12 -16.47 1.81
C GLY A 231 3.87 -16.44 0.95
N ILE A 232 3.70 -15.38 0.18
CA ILE A 232 2.74 -15.28 -0.91
C ILE A 232 3.49 -15.56 -2.22
N GLY A 233 2.94 -16.42 -3.07
CA GLY A 233 3.53 -16.74 -4.38
C GLY A 233 3.36 -15.57 -5.35
N TYR A 234 4.45 -14.84 -5.65
CA TYR A 234 4.38 -13.64 -6.50
C TYR A 234 3.85 -13.95 -7.90
N SER A 235 4.34 -15.02 -8.55
CA SER A 235 3.91 -15.38 -9.89
C SER A 235 2.42 -15.73 -9.97
N GLU A 236 1.89 -16.43 -8.97
CA GLU A 236 0.47 -16.78 -8.89
C GLU A 236 -0.39 -15.53 -8.70
N MET A 237 -0.02 -14.67 -7.75
CA MET A 237 -0.69 -13.40 -7.50
C MET A 237 -0.69 -12.52 -8.76
N LEU A 238 0.45 -12.39 -9.42
CA LEU A 238 0.59 -11.59 -10.64
C LEU A 238 -0.30 -12.12 -11.77
N ASN A 239 -0.36 -13.45 -11.95
CA ASN A 239 -1.24 -14.06 -12.96
C ASN A 239 -2.72 -13.79 -12.68
N LYS A 240 -3.15 -13.84 -11.41
CA LYS A 240 -4.52 -13.51 -11.03
C LYS A 240 -4.85 -12.04 -11.29
N ILE A 241 -3.96 -11.12 -10.90
CA ILE A 241 -4.11 -9.69 -11.20
C ILE A 241 -4.23 -9.46 -12.71
N ALA A 242 -3.34 -10.08 -13.50
CA ALA A 242 -3.37 -9.94 -14.96
C ALA A 242 -4.67 -10.47 -15.58
N ALA A 243 -5.17 -11.62 -15.10
CA ALA A 243 -6.45 -12.16 -15.54
C ALA A 243 -7.60 -11.19 -15.22
N THR A 244 -7.68 -10.69 -13.97
CA THR A 244 -8.71 -9.73 -13.56
C THR A 244 -8.67 -8.44 -14.37
N LEU A 245 -7.48 -7.92 -14.70
CA LEU A 245 -7.35 -6.72 -15.53
C LEU A 245 -7.83 -6.95 -16.97
N ARG A 246 -7.55 -8.12 -17.55
CA ARG A 246 -8.07 -8.48 -18.88
C ARG A 246 -9.59 -8.61 -18.86
N ASP A 247 -10.16 -9.20 -17.82
CA ASP A 247 -11.61 -9.29 -17.68
C ASP A 247 -12.26 -7.91 -17.58
N ILE A 248 -11.65 -6.98 -16.82
CA ILE A 248 -12.11 -5.59 -16.74
C ILE A 248 -12.00 -4.90 -18.10
N GLU A 249 -10.87 -5.05 -18.79
CA GLU A 249 -10.67 -4.45 -20.11
C GLU A 249 -11.72 -4.96 -21.10
N GLN A 250 -11.97 -6.26 -21.12
CA GLN A 250 -12.98 -6.88 -21.95
C GLN A 250 -14.37 -6.28 -21.67
N GLU A 251 -14.79 -6.19 -20.41
CA GLU A 251 -16.09 -5.62 -20.06
C GLU A 251 -16.22 -4.11 -20.32
N LEU A 252 -15.11 -3.38 -20.40
CA LEU A 252 -15.10 -1.94 -20.72
C LEU A 252 -15.14 -1.65 -22.22
N TYR A 253 -14.67 -2.58 -23.07
CA TYR A 253 -14.48 -2.34 -24.50
C TYR A 253 -15.21 -3.32 -25.43
N ASP A 254 -15.82 -4.38 -24.90
CA ASP A 254 -16.77 -5.20 -25.65
C ASP A 254 -18.08 -4.41 -25.81
N GLU A 255 -18.18 -3.69 -26.94
CA GLU A 255 -19.44 -3.21 -27.53
C GLU A 255 -20.10 -4.31 -28.39
#